data_AF-A0A8C1Z423-F1
#
_entry.id   AF-A0A8C1Z423-F1
#
_cell.length_a   1.000
_cell.length_b   1.000
_cell.length_c   1.000
_cell.angle_alpha   90.00
_cell.angle_beta   90.00
_cell.angle_gamma   90.00
#
_symmetry.space_group_name_H-M   'P 1'
#
loop_
_entity.id
_entity.type
_entity.pdbx_description
1 polymer ?
#
loop_
_entity_poly.entity_id
_entity_poly.type
_entity_poly.pdbx_seq_one_letter_code
_entity_poly.pdbx_strand_id
1 'polypeptide(L)'
;VQDGMCICPASDHVCVCDRCVKKDTELASAQARLREAEVLLNSREAALNTAVSERKALESTVTDLQLHIQEVQLDLHHHQSHFMQTPQFTGSVCVPDTSPPLFFSQIAPCQMRKEMKDTWRRLETRLVEVDSGCQMEYEFKLTAALADMRQQHDKQVRLYKDEMEQTYMAKLFSEYARAWQDQISELEAALSREKDLSCRLLAEKEREIAEIRAKMQQQLDEYEQLLDVKLALDMEINAYRKLLEGEEERLKLSPSPSSRVTVSRASSSRSVRTTRGKRKRVDVEESEASSSVSIAHSASATGSVCIDELDVDGNFIRLHNNSDQVCLSDRRHTNSFTAQHAFINSAHSPNEWRSATKSCEVQWSKMSI
;
A
#
# COMPACT_ATOMS: atom_id res chain seq x y z
N VAL A 1 27.39 56.83 34.11
CA VAL A 1 26.51 55.65 34.04
C VAL A 1 26.04 55.58 32.61
N GLN A 2 26.77 54.80 31.80
CA GLN A 2 26.54 54.61 30.37
C GLN A 2 25.73 53.32 30.22
N ASP A 3 24.51 53.43 29.71
CA ASP A 3 23.70 52.28 29.34
C ASP A 3 24.15 51.77 27.96
N GLY A 4 24.64 50.53 27.95
CA GLY A 4 25.10 49.83 26.76
C GLY A 4 23.91 49.40 25.90
N MET A 5 23.67 50.15 24.82
CA MET A 5 22.78 49.74 23.75
C MET A 5 23.52 48.72 22.87
N CYS A 6 23.20 47.44 23.02
CA CYS A 6 23.68 46.39 22.13
C CYS A 6 23.07 46.61 20.73
N ILE A 7 23.89 47.07 19.79
CA ILE A 7 23.54 47.14 18.37
C ILE A 7 23.82 45.75 17.77
N CYS A 8 22.79 44.91 17.71
CA CYS A 8 22.80 43.71 16.87
C CYS A 8 22.52 44.12 15.41
N PRO A 9 23.14 43.48 14.40
CA PRO A 9 22.93 43.85 13.00
C PRO A 9 21.48 43.60 12.59
N ALA A 10 20.74 44.66 12.31
CA ALA A 10 19.30 44.62 12.04
C ALA A 10 18.92 43.72 10.85
N SER A 11 19.82 43.48 9.91
CA SER A 11 19.57 42.68 8.71
C SER A 11 19.35 41.18 8.99
N ASP A 12 20.08 40.60 9.94
CA ASP A 12 19.97 39.17 10.24
C ASP A 12 18.71 38.86 11.05
N HIS A 13 18.34 39.77 11.95
CA HIS A 13 17.12 39.63 12.76
C HIS A 13 15.85 39.77 11.92
N VAL A 14 15.86 40.63 10.88
CA VAL A 14 14.75 40.77 9.93
C VAL A 14 14.62 39.53 9.05
N CYS A 15 15.73 38.96 8.57
CA CYS A 15 15.73 37.73 7.75
C CYS A 15 15.20 36.50 8.52
N VAL A 16 15.53 36.37 9.81
CA VAL A 16 14.98 35.31 10.66
C VAL A 16 13.49 35.53 10.93
N CYS A 17 13.08 36.78 11.19
CA CYS A 17 11.67 37.12 11.41
C CYS A 17 10.81 36.81 10.17
N ASP A 18 11.28 37.17 8.97
CA ASP A 18 10.58 36.88 7.71
C ASP A 18 10.47 35.36 7.46
N ARG A 19 11.48 34.58 7.86
CA ARG A 19 11.45 33.13 7.75
C ARG A 19 10.49 32.49 8.75
N CYS A 20 10.41 33.01 9.98
CA CYS A 20 9.42 32.60 10.96
C CYS A 20 8.00 32.91 10.48
N VAL A 21 7.74 34.12 9.99
CA VAL A 21 6.43 34.50 9.45
C VAL A 21 6.03 33.61 8.27
N LYS A 22 6.96 33.30 7.36
CA LYS A 22 6.70 32.35 6.27
C LYS A 22 6.31 30.96 6.79
N LYS A 23 7.06 30.40 7.74
CA LYS A 23 6.73 29.11 8.36
C LYS A 23 5.39 29.14 9.09
N ASP A 24 5.04 30.24 9.75
CA ASP A 24 3.75 30.41 10.42
C ASP A 24 2.59 30.46 9.39
N THR A 25 2.79 31.13 8.26
CA THR A 25 1.78 31.15 7.18
C THR A 25 1.62 29.78 6.52
N GLU A 26 2.71 29.05 6.31
CA GLU A 26 2.68 27.69 5.77
C GLU A 26 1.97 26.73 6.74
N LEU A 27 2.27 26.84 8.04
CA LEU A 27 1.61 26.05 9.09
C LEU A 27 0.11 26.40 9.18
N ALA A 28 -0.27 27.67 9.10
CA ALA A 28 -1.67 28.08 9.06
C ALA A 28 -2.40 27.52 7.82
N SER A 29 -1.75 27.52 6.65
CA SER A 29 -2.31 26.94 5.42
C SER A 29 -2.45 25.42 5.49
N ALA A 30 -1.50 24.72 6.14
CA ALA A 30 -1.56 23.29 6.36
C ALA A 30 -2.70 22.95 7.34
N GLN A 31 -2.87 23.73 8.41
CA GLN A 31 -3.97 23.58 9.35
C GLN A 31 -5.34 23.86 8.71
N ALA A 32 -5.44 24.81 7.78
CA ALA A 32 -6.68 25.06 7.03
C ALA A 32 -7.05 23.85 6.16
N ARG A 33 -6.09 23.31 5.40
CA ARG A 33 -6.29 22.10 4.59
C ARG A 33 -6.68 20.88 5.41
N LEU A 34 -6.09 20.74 6.61
CA LEU A 34 -6.43 19.65 7.52
C LEU A 34 -7.88 19.76 8.00
N ARG A 35 -8.34 20.97 8.37
CA ARG A 35 -9.75 21.20 8.75
C ARG A 35 -10.72 20.98 7.60
N GLU A 36 -10.37 21.39 6.39
CA GLU A 36 -11.19 21.12 5.20
C GLU A 36 -11.31 19.61 4.92
N ALA A 37 -10.20 18.87 5.06
CA ALA A 37 -10.20 17.42 4.93
C ALA A 37 -11.04 16.73 6.02
N GLU A 38 -10.98 17.21 7.28
CA GLU A 38 -11.83 16.73 8.37
C GLU A 38 -13.33 16.95 8.09
N VAL A 39 -13.70 18.12 7.58
CA VAL A 39 -15.09 18.42 7.19
C VAL A 39 -15.55 17.51 6.05
N LEU A 40 -14.70 17.29 5.04
CA LEU A 40 -15.00 16.38 3.95
C LEU A 40 -15.17 14.94 4.44
N LEU A 41 -14.31 14.47 5.34
CA LEU A 41 -14.40 13.15 5.94
C LEU A 41 -15.71 12.98 6.72
N ASN A 42 -16.07 13.94 7.57
CA ASN A 42 -17.34 13.94 8.29
C ASN A 42 -18.55 13.90 7.34
N SER A 43 -18.51 14.64 6.22
CA SER A 43 -19.58 14.62 5.22
C SER A 43 -19.68 13.26 4.50
N ARG A 44 -18.54 12.62 4.23
CA ARG A 44 -18.47 11.29 3.62
C ARG A 44 -18.97 10.20 4.57
N GLU A 45 -18.63 10.29 5.85
CA GLU A 45 -19.15 9.40 6.88
C GLU A 45 -20.67 9.53 7.04
N ALA A 46 -21.20 10.75 7.01
CA ALA A 46 -22.64 10.98 7.04
C ALA A 46 -23.34 10.34 5.82
N ALA A 47 -22.80 10.54 4.61
CA ALA A 47 -23.33 9.95 3.38
C ALA A 47 -23.23 8.41 3.37
N LEU A 48 -22.16 7.85 3.93
CA LEU A 48 -22.01 6.40 4.11
C LEU A 48 -23.10 5.86 5.04
N ASN A 49 -23.35 6.53 6.16
CA ASN A 49 -24.35 6.12 7.13
C ASN A 49 -25.77 6.15 6.53
N THR A 50 -26.11 7.18 5.74
CA THR A 50 -27.40 7.23 5.03
C THR A 50 -27.51 6.09 4.02
N ALA A 51 -26.50 5.87 3.18
CA ALA A 51 -26.49 4.78 2.21
C ALA A 51 -26.61 3.39 2.86
N VAL A 52 -25.95 3.17 4.01
CA VAL A 52 -26.06 1.93 4.78
C VAL A 52 -27.48 1.75 5.33
N SER A 53 -28.12 2.81 5.80
CA SER A 53 -29.51 2.74 6.28
C SER A 53 -30.50 2.42 5.16
N GLU A 54 -30.31 3.02 3.97
CA GLU A 54 -31.10 2.74 2.78
C GLU A 54 -30.89 1.29 2.30
N ARG A 55 -29.64 0.81 2.28
CA ARG A 55 -29.36 -0.60 1.96
C ARG A 55 -30.09 -1.55 2.91
N LYS A 56 -30.06 -1.30 4.21
CA LYS A 56 -30.79 -2.13 5.20
C LYS A 56 -32.31 -2.09 4.97
N ALA A 57 -32.86 -0.93 4.61
CA ALA A 57 -34.28 -0.82 4.26
C ALA A 57 -34.61 -1.64 2.99
N LEU A 58 -33.80 -1.54 1.95
CA LEU A 58 -33.96 -2.34 0.73
C LEU A 58 -33.77 -3.84 1.00
N GLU A 59 -32.87 -4.23 1.89
CA GLU A 59 -32.71 -5.63 2.31
C GLU A 59 -33.98 -6.16 2.98
N SER A 60 -34.62 -5.37 3.85
CA SER A 60 -35.90 -5.76 4.45
C SER A 60 -37.02 -5.91 3.42
N THR A 61 -37.10 -5.03 2.42
CA THR A 61 -38.13 -5.18 1.37
C THR A 61 -37.88 -6.38 0.48
N VAL A 62 -36.61 -6.71 0.20
CA VAL A 62 -36.25 -7.94 -0.53
C VAL A 62 -36.66 -9.18 0.27
N THR A 63 -36.43 -9.22 1.60
CA THR A 63 -36.87 -10.35 2.42
C THR A 63 -38.38 -10.48 2.45
N ASP A 64 -39.13 -9.37 2.54
CA ASP A 64 -40.59 -9.41 2.53
C ASP A 64 -41.14 -9.91 1.18
N LEU A 65 -40.57 -9.44 0.07
CA LEU A 65 -40.93 -9.92 -1.26
C LEU A 65 -40.59 -11.40 -1.46
N GLN A 66 -39.47 -11.88 -0.92
CA GLN A 66 -39.12 -13.30 -0.94
C GLN A 66 -40.14 -14.15 -0.19
N LEU A 67 -40.64 -13.68 0.95
CA LEU A 67 -41.70 -14.36 1.70
C LEU A 67 -43.02 -14.40 0.91
N HIS A 68 -43.41 -13.30 0.27
CA HIS A 68 -44.60 -13.28 -0.59
C HIS A 68 -44.50 -14.23 -1.78
N ILE A 69 -43.32 -14.34 -2.41
CA ILE A 69 -43.10 -15.31 -3.48
C ILE A 69 -43.27 -16.74 -2.94
N GLN A 70 -42.73 -17.03 -1.76
CA GLN A 70 -42.86 -18.35 -1.13
C GLN A 70 -44.32 -18.69 -0.83
N GLU A 71 -45.11 -17.73 -0.36
CA GLU A 71 -46.55 -17.87 -0.11
C GLU A 71 -47.33 -18.21 -1.39
N VAL A 72 -47.12 -17.43 -2.46
CA VAL A 72 -47.78 -17.67 -3.76
C VAL A 72 -47.37 -19.02 -4.36
N GLN A 73 -46.12 -19.45 -4.18
CA GLN A 73 -45.66 -20.78 -4.61
C GLN A 73 -46.36 -21.91 -3.84
N LEU A 74 -46.59 -21.75 -2.54
CA LEU A 74 -47.33 -22.71 -1.72
C LEU A 74 -48.79 -22.80 -2.17
N ASP A 75 -49.45 -21.66 -2.43
CA ASP A 75 -50.83 -21.63 -2.91
C ASP A 75 -50.96 -22.28 -4.29
N LEU A 76 -50.02 -22.01 -5.21
CA LEU A 76 -49.99 -22.64 -6.52
C LEU A 76 -49.83 -24.16 -6.40
N HIS A 77 -48.94 -24.64 -5.53
CA HIS A 77 -48.74 -26.06 -5.27
C HIS A 77 -50.01 -26.72 -4.68
N HIS A 78 -50.71 -26.02 -3.78
CA HIS A 78 -51.98 -26.47 -3.21
C HIS A 78 -53.06 -26.62 -4.29
N HIS A 79 -53.22 -25.62 -5.17
CA HIS A 79 -54.15 -25.67 -6.29
C HIS A 79 -53.81 -26.77 -7.31
N GLN A 80 -52.53 -26.96 -7.63
CA GLN A 80 -52.08 -28.02 -8.55
C GLN A 80 -52.38 -29.42 -7.98
N SER A 81 -52.18 -29.61 -6.67
CA SER A 81 -52.51 -30.87 -5.99
C SER A 81 -54.02 -31.15 -5.96
N HIS A 82 -54.84 -30.10 -5.83
CA HIS A 82 -56.30 -30.22 -5.85
C HIS A 82 -56.85 -30.52 -7.25
N PHE A 83 -56.23 -29.98 -8.31
CA PHE A 83 -56.61 -30.26 -9.70
C PHE A 83 -56.29 -31.70 -10.12
N MET A 84 -55.20 -32.29 -9.62
CA MET A 84 -54.83 -33.69 -9.92
C MET A 84 -55.78 -34.72 -9.27
N GLN A 85 -56.72 -34.30 -8.41
CA GLN A 85 -57.73 -35.17 -7.77
C GLN A 85 -59.10 -35.16 -8.46
N THR A 86 -59.31 -34.37 -9.54
CA THR A 86 -60.59 -34.40 -10.28
C THR A 86 -60.62 -35.55 -11.31
N PRO A 87 -61.53 -36.54 -11.21
CA PRO A 87 -61.60 -37.66 -12.15
C PRO A 87 -62.22 -37.22 -13.48
N GLN A 88 -61.52 -37.48 -14.60
CA GLN A 88 -62.08 -37.33 -15.94
C GLN A 88 -62.93 -38.55 -16.29
N PHE A 89 -64.24 -38.34 -16.44
CA PHE A 89 -65.21 -39.37 -16.82
C PHE A 89 -65.24 -39.50 -18.35
N THR A 90 -64.48 -40.43 -18.93
CA THR A 90 -64.52 -40.75 -20.36
C THR A 90 -65.61 -41.79 -20.63
N GLY A 91 -66.78 -41.34 -21.08
CA GLY A 91 -67.85 -42.22 -21.53
C GLY A 91 -67.53 -42.86 -22.88
N SER A 92 -67.21 -44.15 -22.89
CA SER A 92 -67.15 -44.98 -24.09
C SER A 92 -68.50 -45.66 -24.32
N VAL A 93 -69.15 -45.40 -25.45
CA VAL A 93 -70.39 -46.05 -25.88
C VAL A 93 -70.04 -47.20 -26.82
N CYS A 94 -70.27 -48.44 -26.38
CA CYS A 94 -70.24 -49.62 -27.25
C CYS A 94 -71.65 -49.91 -27.77
N VAL A 95 -71.82 -49.98 -29.10
CA VAL A 95 -73.03 -50.51 -29.74
C VAL A 95 -72.71 -51.91 -30.28
N PRO A 96 -73.41 -52.97 -29.87
CA PRO A 96 -73.33 -54.26 -30.52
C PRO A 96 -74.38 -54.32 -31.62
N ASP A 97 -74.04 -54.87 -32.79
CA ASP A 97 -75.07 -55.48 -33.61
C ASP A 97 -74.61 -56.75 -34.30
N THR A 98 -75.55 -57.68 -34.32
CA THR A 98 -75.36 -59.13 -34.44
C THR A 98 -75.88 -59.56 -35.81
N SER A 99 -75.11 -60.40 -36.49
CA SER A 99 -75.54 -61.61 -37.23
C SER A 99 -74.96 -61.78 -38.66
N PRO A 100 -74.58 -63.01 -39.04
CA PRO A 100 -74.12 -63.43 -40.37
C PRO A 100 -75.32 -64.05 -41.14
N PRO A 101 -75.18 -64.88 -42.20
CA PRO A 101 -74.05 -65.24 -43.07
C PRO A 101 -74.42 -65.15 -44.58
N LEU A 102 -73.49 -65.48 -45.48
CA LEU A 102 -73.59 -66.66 -46.36
C LEU A 102 -72.71 -66.54 -47.60
N PHE A 103 -71.85 -67.55 -47.67
CA PHE A 103 -71.00 -67.94 -48.77
C PHE A 103 -71.87 -68.31 -49.97
N PHE A 104 -71.68 -67.65 -51.12
CA PHE A 104 -72.13 -68.19 -52.40
C PHE A 104 -70.95 -68.28 -53.36
N SER A 105 -70.55 -69.53 -53.57
CA SER A 105 -69.67 -69.98 -54.63
C SER A 105 -70.24 -69.57 -55.99
N GLN A 106 -69.53 -68.67 -56.68
CA GLN A 106 -69.54 -68.57 -58.13
C GLN A 106 -68.09 -68.34 -58.55
N ILE A 107 -67.50 -69.30 -59.24
CA ILE A 107 -66.22 -69.17 -59.93
C ILE A 107 -66.61 -69.23 -61.41
N ALA A 108 -66.77 -68.08 -62.08
CA ALA A 108 -66.63 -67.87 -63.54
C ALA A 108 -67.33 -66.61 -64.14
N PRO A 109 -67.66 -65.55 -63.37
CA PRO A 109 -67.38 -64.17 -63.86
C PRO A 109 -66.41 -63.39 -62.95
N CYS A 110 -65.86 -64.08 -61.95
CA CYS A 110 -65.25 -63.45 -60.78
C CYS A 110 -63.81 -63.01 -61.00
N GLN A 111 -63.09 -63.60 -61.96
CA GLN A 111 -61.71 -63.22 -62.24
C GLN A 111 -61.63 -61.81 -62.81
N MET A 112 -62.31 -61.54 -63.93
CA MET A 112 -62.26 -60.22 -64.60
C MET A 112 -62.91 -59.11 -63.77
N ARG A 113 -63.97 -59.43 -63.00
CA ARG A 113 -64.58 -58.47 -62.05
C ARG A 113 -63.66 -58.19 -60.86
N LYS A 114 -62.93 -59.19 -60.35
CA LYS A 114 -61.96 -59.02 -59.27
C LYS A 114 -60.75 -58.24 -59.78
N GLU A 115 -60.24 -58.55 -60.97
CA GLU A 115 -59.18 -57.79 -61.63
C GLU A 115 -59.58 -56.33 -61.87
N MET A 116 -60.81 -56.04 -62.30
CA MET A 116 -61.30 -54.66 -62.44
C MET A 116 -61.43 -53.93 -61.10
N LYS A 117 -61.86 -54.64 -60.04
CA LYS A 117 -61.90 -54.06 -58.68
C LYS A 117 -60.50 -53.86 -58.12
N ASP A 118 -59.57 -54.74 -58.44
CA ASP A 118 -58.18 -54.65 -57.99
C ASP A 118 -57.44 -53.54 -58.74
N THR A 119 -57.70 -53.33 -60.03
CA THR A 119 -57.18 -52.17 -60.79
C THR A 119 -57.80 -50.86 -60.31
N TRP A 120 -59.12 -50.85 -60.02
CA TRP A 120 -59.79 -49.67 -59.48
C TRP A 120 -59.28 -49.31 -58.09
N ARG A 121 -59.14 -50.29 -57.18
CA ARG A 121 -58.49 -50.07 -55.87
C ARG A 121 -57.09 -49.52 -56.02
N ARG A 122 -56.26 -50.08 -56.92
CA ARG A 122 -54.90 -49.58 -57.16
C ARG A 122 -54.89 -48.13 -57.66
N LEU A 123 -55.80 -47.79 -58.57
CA LEU A 123 -55.91 -46.42 -59.08
C LEU A 123 -56.42 -45.46 -58.00
N GLU A 124 -57.37 -45.88 -57.18
CA GLU A 124 -57.89 -45.07 -56.08
C GLU A 124 -56.86 -44.90 -54.96
N THR A 125 -56.12 -45.95 -54.61
CA THR A 125 -54.99 -45.84 -53.67
C THR A 125 -53.92 -44.89 -54.22
N ARG A 126 -53.55 -45.00 -55.50
CA ARG A 126 -52.59 -44.06 -56.12
C ARG A 126 -53.10 -42.63 -56.15
N LEU A 127 -54.40 -42.41 -56.37
CA LEU A 127 -55.00 -41.08 -56.37
C LEU A 127 -54.97 -40.48 -54.97
N VAL A 128 -55.40 -41.24 -53.95
CA VAL A 128 -55.33 -40.82 -52.55
C VAL A 128 -53.90 -40.59 -52.10
N GLU A 129 -52.93 -41.40 -52.53
CA GLU A 129 -51.51 -41.22 -52.25
C GLU A 129 -50.95 -39.94 -52.90
N VAL A 130 -51.34 -39.61 -54.13
CA VAL A 130 -50.93 -38.36 -54.80
C VAL A 130 -51.57 -37.15 -54.12
N ASP A 131 -52.87 -37.20 -53.82
CA ASP A 131 -53.58 -36.09 -53.18
C ASP A 131 -53.07 -35.85 -51.74
N SER A 132 -52.86 -36.92 -50.96
CA SER A 132 -52.24 -36.84 -49.63
C SER A 132 -50.77 -36.41 -49.70
N GLY A 133 -50.03 -36.83 -50.72
CA GLY A 133 -48.66 -36.38 -50.98
C GLY A 133 -48.59 -34.88 -51.25
N CYS A 134 -49.45 -34.36 -52.13
CA CYS A 134 -49.55 -32.92 -52.39
C CYS A 134 -49.94 -32.14 -51.13
N GLN A 135 -50.92 -32.62 -50.35
CA GLN A 135 -51.32 -31.98 -49.09
C GLN A 135 -50.16 -31.94 -48.08
N MET A 136 -49.45 -33.06 -47.89
CA MET A 136 -48.28 -33.13 -47.00
C MET A 136 -47.18 -32.16 -47.43
N GLU A 137 -46.94 -32.00 -48.74
CA GLU A 137 -45.97 -31.02 -49.24
C GLU A 137 -46.35 -29.57 -48.92
N TYR A 138 -47.62 -29.20 -49.09
CA TYR A 138 -48.09 -27.86 -48.74
C TYR A 138 -48.00 -27.60 -47.24
N GLU A 139 -48.41 -28.56 -46.42
CA GLU A 139 -48.29 -28.47 -44.96
C GLU A 139 -46.82 -28.38 -44.52
N PHE A 140 -45.92 -29.17 -45.13
CA PHE A 140 -44.49 -29.09 -44.88
C PHE A 140 -43.89 -27.73 -45.26
N LYS A 141 -44.21 -27.19 -46.44
CA LYS A 141 -43.72 -25.86 -46.89
C LYS A 141 -44.23 -24.74 -45.98
N LEU A 142 -45.50 -24.79 -45.57
CA LEU A 142 -46.10 -23.79 -44.67
C LEU A 142 -45.45 -23.84 -43.29
N THR A 143 -45.30 -25.04 -42.72
CA THR A 143 -44.67 -25.20 -41.41
C THR A 143 -43.19 -24.83 -41.43
N ALA A 144 -42.47 -25.16 -42.51
CA ALA A 144 -41.08 -24.74 -42.72
C ALA A 144 -40.95 -23.21 -42.79
N ALA A 145 -41.79 -22.53 -43.58
CA ALA A 145 -41.76 -21.08 -43.70
C ALA A 145 -42.05 -20.38 -42.36
N LEU A 146 -43.02 -20.89 -41.59
CA LEU A 146 -43.31 -20.37 -40.25
C LEU A 146 -42.16 -20.62 -39.26
N ALA A 147 -41.48 -21.77 -39.35
CA ALA A 147 -40.31 -22.07 -38.54
C ALA A 147 -39.13 -21.14 -38.88
N ASP A 148 -38.89 -20.87 -40.17
CA ASP A 148 -37.84 -19.95 -40.63
C ASP A 148 -38.09 -18.52 -40.14
N MET A 149 -39.32 -18.01 -40.23
CA MET A 149 -39.66 -16.68 -39.73
C MET A 149 -39.47 -16.58 -38.20
N ARG A 150 -39.87 -17.60 -37.45
CA ARG A 150 -39.60 -17.66 -36.00
C ARG A 150 -38.10 -17.67 -35.72
N GLN A 151 -37.34 -18.46 -36.45
CA GLN A 151 -35.89 -18.50 -36.30
C GLN A 151 -35.23 -17.16 -36.62
N GLN A 152 -35.71 -16.44 -37.64
CA GLN A 152 -35.23 -15.11 -37.99
C GLN A 152 -35.54 -14.10 -36.88
N HIS A 153 -36.76 -14.11 -36.34
CA HIS A 153 -37.12 -13.27 -35.20
C HIS A 153 -36.28 -13.60 -33.96
N ASP A 154 -36.11 -14.87 -33.63
CA ASP A 154 -35.27 -15.30 -32.51
C ASP A 154 -33.82 -14.85 -32.68
N LYS A 155 -33.27 -14.94 -33.90
CA LYS A 155 -31.94 -14.43 -34.23
C LYS A 155 -31.86 -12.92 -34.02
N GLN A 156 -32.85 -12.17 -34.51
CA GLN A 156 -32.87 -10.71 -34.37
C GLN A 156 -32.91 -10.29 -32.89
N VAL A 157 -33.78 -10.91 -32.08
CA VAL A 157 -33.87 -10.63 -30.65
C VAL A 157 -32.57 -10.96 -29.92
N ARG A 158 -31.92 -12.08 -30.26
CA ARG A 158 -30.61 -12.46 -29.70
C ARG A 158 -29.54 -11.44 -30.03
N LEU A 159 -29.42 -11.04 -31.30
CA LEU A 159 -28.43 -10.04 -31.72
C LEU A 159 -28.62 -8.71 -30.98
N TYR A 160 -29.85 -8.20 -30.90
CA TYR A 160 -30.13 -6.98 -30.14
C TYR A 160 -29.77 -7.11 -28.67
N LYS A 161 -30.09 -8.26 -28.06
CA LYS A 161 -29.74 -8.52 -26.66
C LYS A 161 -28.23 -8.53 -26.47
N ASP A 162 -27.50 -9.27 -27.30
CA ASP A 162 -26.04 -9.40 -27.22
C ASP A 162 -25.35 -8.05 -27.47
N GLU A 163 -25.83 -7.24 -28.42
CA GLU A 163 -25.34 -5.89 -28.68
C GLU A 163 -25.54 -4.97 -27.47
N MET A 164 -26.74 -4.98 -26.88
CA MET A 164 -27.00 -4.20 -25.68
C MET A 164 -26.08 -4.63 -24.53
N GLU A 165 -25.99 -5.94 -24.25
CA GLU A 165 -25.10 -6.48 -23.22
C GLU A 165 -23.64 -6.07 -23.47
N GLN A 166 -23.14 -6.17 -24.70
CA GLN A 166 -21.79 -5.73 -25.06
C GLN A 166 -21.57 -4.25 -24.78
N THR A 167 -22.53 -3.38 -25.13
CA THR A 167 -22.39 -1.94 -24.86
C THR A 167 -22.39 -1.62 -23.37
N TYR A 168 -23.20 -2.31 -22.56
CA TYR A 168 -23.18 -2.16 -21.11
C TYR A 168 -21.85 -2.62 -20.53
N MET A 169 -21.37 -3.79 -20.94
CA MET A 169 -20.08 -4.32 -20.48
C MET A 169 -18.92 -3.40 -20.88
N ALA A 170 -18.93 -2.86 -22.09
CA ALA A 170 -17.91 -1.90 -22.55
C ALA A 170 -17.94 -0.60 -21.74
N LYS A 171 -19.12 -0.08 -21.40
CA LYS A 171 -19.26 1.10 -20.54
C LYS A 171 -18.73 0.86 -19.14
N LEU A 172 -19.14 -0.25 -18.51
CA LEU A 172 -18.65 -0.63 -17.18
C LEU A 172 -17.13 -0.79 -17.21
N PHE A 173 -16.59 -1.51 -18.19
CA PHE A 173 -15.14 -1.69 -18.33
C PHE A 173 -14.41 -0.35 -18.50
N SER A 174 -14.95 0.57 -19.32
CA SER A 174 -14.39 1.91 -19.49
C SER A 174 -14.41 2.73 -18.21
N GLU A 175 -15.46 2.62 -17.39
CA GLU A 175 -15.56 3.31 -16.10
C GLU A 175 -14.54 2.76 -15.10
N TYR A 176 -14.42 1.43 -14.98
CA TYR A 176 -13.40 0.81 -14.14
C TYR A 176 -11.99 1.19 -14.59
N ALA A 177 -11.70 1.12 -15.91
CA ALA A 177 -10.40 1.48 -16.45
C ALA A 177 -10.05 2.95 -16.13
N ARG A 178 -11.02 3.86 -16.23
CA ARG A 178 -10.83 5.27 -15.90
C ARG A 178 -10.57 5.47 -14.41
N ALA A 179 -11.35 4.83 -13.53
CA ALA A 179 -11.13 4.91 -12.08
C ALA A 179 -9.73 4.42 -11.68
N TRP A 180 -9.27 3.32 -12.27
CA TRP A 180 -7.91 2.81 -12.05
C TRP A 180 -6.85 3.77 -12.59
N GLN A 181 -7.06 4.36 -13.75
CA GLN A 181 -6.14 5.37 -14.31
C GLN A 181 -6.06 6.62 -13.43
N ASP A 182 -7.20 7.11 -12.93
CA ASP A 182 -7.26 8.25 -12.02
C ASP A 182 -6.48 7.93 -10.73
N GLN A 183 -6.69 6.74 -10.15
CA GLN A 183 -5.96 6.29 -8.95
C GLN A 183 -4.44 6.18 -9.20
N ILE A 184 -4.01 5.64 -10.34
CA ILE A 184 -2.60 5.58 -10.70
C ILE A 184 -2.03 7.00 -10.80
N SER A 185 -2.72 7.90 -11.51
CA SER A 185 -2.27 9.29 -11.68
C SER A 185 -2.15 10.04 -10.35
N GLU A 186 -3.06 9.78 -9.41
CA GLU A 186 -3.05 10.37 -8.08
C GLU A 186 -1.85 9.88 -7.26
N LEU A 187 -1.58 8.57 -7.29
CA LEU A 187 -0.42 7.96 -6.62
C LEU A 187 0.90 8.45 -7.21
N GLU A 188 1.01 8.55 -8.53
CA GLU A 188 2.18 9.11 -9.22
C GLU A 188 2.41 10.57 -8.84
N ALA A 189 1.34 11.38 -8.81
CA ALA A 189 1.42 12.77 -8.38
C ALA A 189 1.82 12.89 -6.90
N ALA A 190 1.30 12.02 -6.02
CA ALA A 190 1.69 11.99 -4.61
C ALA A 190 3.16 11.63 -4.43
N LEU A 191 3.65 10.62 -5.15
CA LEU A 191 5.06 10.24 -5.14
C LEU A 191 5.95 11.38 -5.66
N SER A 192 5.54 12.08 -6.72
CA SER A 192 6.28 13.25 -7.22
C SER A 192 6.37 14.35 -6.16
N ARG A 193 5.26 14.66 -5.49
CA ARG A 193 5.25 15.67 -4.41
C ARG A 193 6.18 15.28 -3.28
N GLU A 194 6.19 14.02 -2.87
CA GLU A 194 7.06 13.54 -1.79
C GLU A 194 8.54 13.65 -2.18
N LYS A 195 8.89 13.30 -3.42
CA LYS A 195 10.24 13.49 -3.96
C LYS A 195 10.65 14.97 -3.94
N ASP A 196 9.77 15.86 -4.38
CA ASP A 196 10.04 17.30 -4.38
C ASP A 196 10.25 17.85 -2.96
N LEU A 197 9.43 17.41 -2.01
CA LEU A 197 9.57 17.79 -0.59
C LEU A 197 10.91 17.30 -0.02
N SER A 198 11.27 16.04 -0.29
CA SER A 198 12.54 15.45 0.14
C SER A 198 13.73 16.21 -0.46
N CYS A 199 13.73 16.49 -1.77
CA CYS A 199 14.78 17.28 -2.42
C CYS A 199 14.93 18.68 -1.82
N ARG A 200 13.82 19.36 -1.51
CA ARG A 200 13.86 20.69 -0.86
C ARG A 200 14.44 20.62 0.54
N LEU A 201 14.06 19.61 1.33
CA LEU A 201 14.59 19.40 2.68
C LEU A 201 16.10 19.12 2.63
N LEU A 202 16.54 18.24 1.73
CA LEU A 202 17.96 17.96 1.54
C LEU A 202 18.73 19.23 1.15
N ALA A 203 18.22 20.02 0.20
CA ALA A 203 18.83 21.29 -0.18
C ALA A 203 18.88 22.30 0.98
N GLU A 204 17.88 22.30 1.88
CA GLU A 204 17.92 23.12 3.09
C GLU A 204 19.01 22.67 4.06
N LYS A 205 19.15 21.36 4.27
CA LYS A 205 20.19 20.81 5.15
C LYS A 205 21.59 20.98 4.59
N GLU A 206 21.78 20.83 3.28
CA GLU A 206 23.05 21.11 2.61
C GLU A 206 23.47 22.57 2.78
N ARG A 207 22.51 23.50 2.68
CA ARG A 207 22.77 24.93 2.92
C ARG A 207 23.14 25.20 4.37
N GLU A 208 22.41 24.63 5.34
CA GLU A 208 22.76 24.75 6.77
C GLU A 208 24.17 24.24 7.05
N ILE A 209 24.55 23.09 6.45
CA ILE A 209 25.90 22.54 6.56
C ILE A 209 26.94 23.50 5.95
N ALA A 210 26.65 24.06 4.77
CA ALA A 210 27.54 25.02 4.12
C ALA A 210 27.73 26.30 4.97
N GLU A 211 26.65 26.82 5.57
CA GLU A 211 26.70 27.96 6.49
C GLU A 211 27.54 27.67 7.74
N ILE A 212 27.38 26.48 8.34
CA ILE A 212 28.19 26.05 9.50
C ILE A 212 29.66 25.94 9.11
N ARG A 213 29.97 25.33 7.96
CA ARG A 213 31.35 25.21 7.45
C ARG A 213 31.98 26.58 7.21
N ALA A 214 31.23 27.52 6.64
CA ALA A 214 31.71 28.88 6.41
C ALA A 214 32.03 29.60 7.73
N LYS A 215 31.15 29.49 8.74
CA LYS A 215 31.40 30.04 10.08
C LYS A 215 32.63 29.42 10.74
N MET A 216 32.79 28.11 10.62
CA MET A 216 33.95 27.41 11.16
C MET A 216 35.25 27.87 10.50
N GLN A 217 35.25 28.05 9.17
CA GLN A 217 36.40 28.59 8.45
C GLN A 217 36.71 30.03 8.90
N GLN A 218 35.69 30.88 9.01
CA GLN A 218 35.86 32.24 9.50
C GLN A 218 36.50 32.28 10.89
N GLN A 219 36.09 31.39 11.80
CA GLN A 219 36.72 31.30 13.13
C GLN A 219 38.20 30.94 13.03
N LEU A 220 38.57 30.00 12.16
CA LEU A 220 39.99 29.65 11.96
C LEU A 220 40.80 30.86 11.47
N ASP A 221 40.26 31.61 10.50
CA ASP A 221 40.92 32.80 9.96
C ASP A 221 41.06 33.91 11.03
N GLU A 222 40.04 34.11 11.87
CA GLU A 222 40.09 35.05 12.99
C GLU A 222 41.10 34.63 14.06
N TYR A 223 41.21 33.31 14.34
CA TYR A 223 42.22 32.77 15.25
C TYR A 223 43.64 32.96 14.72
N GLU A 224 43.86 32.76 13.42
CA GLU A 224 45.17 33.00 12.78
C GLU A 224 45.58 34.47 12.87
N GLN A 225 44.67 35.40 12.57
CA GLN A 225 44.93 36.84 12.71
C GLN A 225 45.26 37.23 14.15
N LEU A 226 44.56 36.66 15.13
CA LEU A 226 44.87 36.90 16.55
C LEU A 226 46.23 36.33 16.94
N LEU A 227 46.60 35.16 16.39
CA LEU A 227 47.91 34.56 16.60
C LEU A 227 49.01 35.46 16.04
N ASP A 228 48.84 36.05 14.86
CA ASP A 228 49.80 36.99 14.28
C ASP A 228 50.01 38.21 15.17
N VAL A 229 48.94 38.81 15.69
CA VAL A 229 49.02 39.91 16.66
C VAL A 229 49.77 39.49 17.91
N LYS A 230 49.50 38.28 18.42
CA LYS A 230 50.20 37.75 19.59
C LYS A 230 51.69 37.57 19.33
N LEU A 231 52.07 37.07 18.16
CA LEU A 231 53.47 36.91 17.76
C LEU A 231 54.18 38.27 17.65
N ALA A 232 53.52 39.29 17.10
CA ALA A 232 54.04 40.66 17.08
C ALA A 232 54.27 41.21 18.50
N LEU A 233 53.30 41.02 19.40
CA LEU A 233 53.43 41.43 20.81
C LEU A 233 54.56 40.69 21.54
N ASP A 234 54.73 39.38 21.29
CA ASP A 234 55.87 38.63 21.86
C ASP A 234 57.20 39.20 21.38
N MET A 235 57.31 39.58 20.11
CA MET A 235 58.51 40.22 19.56
C MET A 235 58.76 41.57 20.23
N GLU A 236 57.74 42.40 20.43
CA GLU A 236 57.83 43.68 21.15
C GLU A 236 58.27 43.48 22.60
N ILE A 237 57.64 42.56 23.34
CA ILE A 237 58.01 42.22 24.72
C ILE A 237 59.47 41.78 24.81
N ASN A 238 59.92 40.95 23.88
CA ASN A 238 61.31 40.49 23.85
C ASN A 238 62.29 41.63 23.52
N ALA A 239 61.91 42.56 22.63
CA ALA A 239 62.70 43.75 22.37
C ALA A 239 62.81 44.65 23.62
N TYR A 240 61.70 44.87 24.32
CA TYR A 240 61.68 45.63 25.57
C TYR A 240 62.55 44.97 26.64
N ARG A 241 62.48 43.64 26.83
CA ARG A 241 63.33 42.90 27.78
C ARG A 241 64.83 43.13 27.51
N LYS A 242 65.27 43.03 26.25
CA LYS A 242 66.68 43.24 25.88
C LYS A 242 67.16 44.69 26.12
N LEU A 243 66.30 45.67 25.86
CA LEU A 243 66.60 47.08 26.16
C LEU A 243 66.79 47.30 27.65
N LEU A 244 65.92 46.71 28.48
CA LEU A 244 66.03 46.74 29.94
C LEU A 244 67.31 46.04 30.43
N GLU A 245 67.63 44.85 29.92
CA GLU A 245 68.88 44.15 30.23
C GLU A 245 70.12 45.00 29.93
N GLY A 246 70.15 45.68 28.77
CA GLY A 246 71.24 46.59 28.41
C GLY A 246 71.34 47.84 29.31
N GLU A 247 70.21 48.38 29.77
CA GLU A 247 70.21 49.50 30.73
C GLU A 247 70.66 49.05 32.12
N GLU A 248 70.25 47.87 32.59
CA GLU A 248 70.68 47.30 33.87
C GLU A 248 72.20 47.07 33.91
N GLU A 249 72.78 46.57 32.81
CA GLU A 249 74.23 46.42 32.66
C GLU A 249 74.97 47.77 32.70
N ARG A 250 74.48 48.80 32.00
CA ARG A 250 75.06 50.17 32.00
C ARG A 250 75.02 50.81 33.39
N LEU A 251 73.93 50.61 34.11
CA LEU A 251 73.71 51.15 35.46
C LEU A 251 74.41 50.31 36.55
N LYS A 252 75.12 49.23 36.19
CA LYS A 252 75.76 48.27 37.11
C LYS A 252 74.79 47.75 38.18
N LEU A 253 73.52 47.62 37.82
CA LEU A 253 72.57 46.89 38.63
C LEU A 253 72.95 45.42 38.47
N SER A 254 73.74 44.90 39.42
CA SER A 254 74.14 43.49 39.46
C SER A 254 72.90 42.61 39.22
N PRO A 255 73.00 41.54 38.42
CA PRO A 255 71.86 40.66 38.18
C PRO A 255 71.48 40.03 39.52
N SER A 256 70.54 40.65 40.22
CA SER A 256 70.02 40.13 41.47
C SER A 256 69.37 38.80 41.12
N PRO A 257 69.77 37.68 41.75
CA PRO A 257 69.17 36.40 41.45
C PRO A 257 67.69 36.51 41.77
N SER A 258 66.85 36.34 40.75
CA SER A 258 65.39 36.35 40.85
C SER A 258 64.99 35.54 42.07
N SER A 259 64.51 36.23 43.11
CA SER A 259 64.03 35.55 44.30
C SER A 259 62.84 34.72 43.83
N ARG A 260 63.00 33.40 43.80
CA ARG A 260 61.88 32.49 43.65
C ARG A 260 60.96 32.73 44.84
N VAL A 261 59.97 33.60 44.64
CA VAL A 261 58.83 33.71 45.55
C VAL A 261 58.04 32.43 45.35
N THR A 262 58.43 31.42 46.11
CA THR A 262 57.54 30.30 46.40
C THR A 262 56.39 30.88 47.19
N VAL A 263 55.28 31.16 46.51
CA VAL A 263 54.02 31.42 47.20
C VAL A 263 53.60 30.09 47.83
N SER A 264 54.06 29.84 49.05
CA SER A 264 53.50 28.81 49.92
C SER A 264 52.05 29.17 50.18
N ARG A 265 51.14 28.61 49.38
CA ARG A 265 49.73 28.55 49.74
C ARG A 265 49.61 27.63 50.95
N ALA A 266 49.59 28.24 52.13
CA ALA A 266 49.21 27.59 53.37
C ALA A 266 47.76 27.12 53.25
N SER A 267 47.57 25.83 52.99
CA SER A 267 46.29 25.15 53.16
C SER A 267 45.97 25.12 54.66
N SER A 268 45.26 26.13 55.14
CA SER A 268 44.66 26.09 56.48
C SER A 268 43.54 25.06 56.48
N SER A 269 43.81 23.92 57.11
CA SER A 269 42.86 22.85 57.38
C SER A 269 41.82 23.31 58.40
N ARG A 270 40.66 23.79 57.92
CA ARG A 270 39.42 23.78 58.69
C ARG A 270 38.53 22.66 58.20
N SER A 271 38.57 21.57 58.95
CA SER A 271 37.70 20.41 58.85
C SER A 271 36.27 20.81 59.24
N VAL A 272 35.34 20.80 58.26
CA VAL A 272 33.91 20.65 58.53
C VAL A 272 33.41 19.53 57.63
N ARG A 273 33.05 18.42 58.26
CA ARG A 273 32.39 17.28 57.63
C ARG A 273 30.93 17.65 57.37
N THR A 274 30.52 17.66 56.11
CA THR A 274 29.14 17.33 55.73
C THR A 274 29.17 16.39 54.52
N THR A 275 28.16 15.56 54.48
CA THR A 275 28.10 14.26 53.81
C THR A 275 27.77 14.32 52.32
N ARG A 276 28.42 13.42 51.55
CA ARG A 276 27.84 12.59 50.48
C ARG A 276 27.36 13.28 49.19
N GLY A 277 28.17 13.15 48.13
CA GLY A 277 27.77 13.41 46.72
C GLY A 277 28.96 13.56 45.76
N LYS A 278 29.75 12.50 45.53
CA LYS A 278 30.95 12.56 44.67
C LYS A 278 30.58 12.48 43.18
N ARG A 279 30.46 13.65 42.54
CA ARG A 279 30.85 13.85 41.14
C ARG A 279 32.38 13.84 41.09
N LYS A 280 32.95 12.99 40.21
CA LYS A 280 34.39 12.84 39.99
C LYS A 280 34.88 14.06 39.20
N ARG A 281 35.69 14.90 39.85
CA ARG A 281 36.45 15.99 39.21
C ARG A 281 37.74 15.36 38.67
N VAL A 282 37.96 15.46 37.37
CA VAL A 282 39.19 14.99 36.70
C VAL A 282 40.11 16.20 36.51
N ASP A 283 41.38 15.96 36.82
CA ASP A 283 42.53 16.86 36.66
C ASP A 283 42.75 17.20 35.19
N VAL A 284 43.12 18.45 34.91
CA VAL A 284 43.57 18.88 33.58
C VAL A 284 45.08 18.69 33.57
N GLU A 285 45.54 17.56 33.02
CA GLU A 285 46.87 17.48 32.43
C GLU A 285 46.76 17.70 30.93
N GLU A 286 47.69 18.52 30.44
CA GLU A 286 47.94 18.86 29.05
C GLU A 286 48.33 17.58 28.29
N SER A 287 47.44 17.11 27.42
CA SER A 287 47.71 16.03 26.48
C SER A 287 46.83 16.15 25.25
N GLU A 288 47.45 15.83 24.13
CA GLU A 288 47.09 16.18 22.78
C GLU A 288 45.66 15.78 22.36
N ALA A 289 45.16 16.52 21.37
CA ALA A 289 43.87 16.33 20.74
C ALA A 289 43.59 14.85 20.41
N SER A 290 42.68 14.24 21.16
CA SER A 290 41.96 13.05 20.73
C SER A 290 40.53 13.18 21.22
N SER A 291 39.67 13.57 20.29
CA SER A 291 38.22 13.59 20.43
C SER A 291 37.74 12.17 20.76
N SER A 292 37.53 11.89 22.03
CA SER A 292 36.84 10.67 22.47
C SER A 292 35.35 10.83 22.19
N VAL A 293 34.97 10.61 20.93
CA VAL A 293 33.59 10.40 20.54
C VAL A 293 33.12 9.11 21.23
N SER A 294 32.24 9.26 22.21
CA SER A 294 31.52 8.14 22.80
C SER A 294 30.25 7.94 21.98
N ILE A 295 30.29 6.98 21.05
CA ILE A 295 29.12 6.60 20.26
C ILE A 295 28.21 5.77 21.17
N ALA A 296 27.15 6.40 21.68
CA ALA A 296 26.09 5.67 22.38
C ALA A 296 25.15 5.06 21.34
N HIS A 297 25.19 3.73 21.19
CA HIS A 297 24.27 3.00 20.32
C HIS A 297 22.96 2.72 21.06
N SER A 298 21.86 3.33 20.63
CA SER A 298 20.51 2.98 21.05
C SER A 298 19.82 2.22 19.92
N ALA A 299 19.67 0.90 20.08
CA ALA A 299 18.91 0.07 19.16
C ALA A 299 17.43 0.03 19.59
N SER A 300 16.52 0.25 18.65
CA SER A 300 15.08 0.04 18.84
C SER A 300 14.55 -0.72 17.63
N ALA A 301 13.74 -1.75 17.86
CA ALA A 301 13.18 -2.60 16.81
C ALA A 301 11.67 -2.70 16.99
N THR A 302 10.93 -2.57 15.90
CA THR A 302 9.47 -2.70 15.83
C THR A 302 9.00 -4.10 15.42
N GLY A 303 9.91 -5.09 15.39
CA GLY A 303 9.64 -6.46 14.94
C GLY A 303 10.31 -7.55 15.78
N SER A 304 10.17 -8.81 15.36
CA SER A 304 10.65 -10.01 16.07
C SER A 304 12.17 -10.18 16.08
N VAL A 305 12.91 -9.36 15.34
CA VAL A 305 14.37 -9.39 15.26
C VAL A 305 14.93 -8.00 15.59
N CYS A 306 15.91 -7.93 16.50
CA CYS A 306 16.62 -6.72 16.85
C CYS A 306 18.12 -6.83 16.55
N ILE A 307 18.79 -5.68 16.46
CA ILE A 307 20.25 -5.61 16.28
C ILE A 307 20.86 -5.46 17.67
N ASP A 308 21.67 -6.45 18.09
CA ASP A 308 22.30 -6.48 19.41
C ASP A 308 23.62 -5.69 19.45
N GLU A 309 24.47 -5.86 18.44
CA GLU A 309 25.79 -5.23 18.36
C GLU A 309 26.14 -4.85 16.92
N LEU A 310 26.69 -3.65 16.76
CA LEU A 310 27.30 -3.16 15.53
C LEU A 310 28.80 -2.99 15.79
N ASP A 311 29.64 -3.49 14.90
CA ASP A 311 31.07 -3.16 14.92
C ASP A 311 31.27 -1.69 14.54
N VAL A 312 32.08 -0.94 15.30
CA VAL A 312 32.32 0.49 15.05
C VAL A 312 33.04 0.69 13.70
N ASP A 313 33.80 -0.32 13.29
CA ASP A 313 34.51 -0.38 12.00
C ASP A 313 33.65 -0.96 10.87
N GLY A 314 32.39 -1.35 11.14
CA GLY A 314 31.45 -1.84 10.13
C GLY A 314 31.70 -3.25 9.60
N ASN A 315 32.57 -4.05 10.23
CA ASN A 315 32.93 -5.37 9.72
C ASN A 315 31.88 -6.45 10.00
N PHE A 316 30.99 -6.25 10.97
CA PHE A 316 29.90 -7.19 11.25
C PHE A 316 28.71 -6.53 11.92
N ILE A 317 27.57 -7.22 11.83
CA ILE A 317 26.32 -6.89 12.53
C ILE A 317 25.84 -8.16 13.23
N ARG A 318 25.52 -8.07 14.53
CA ARG A 318 24.89 -9.15 15.29
C ARG A 318 23.40 -8.90 15.41
N LEU A 319 22.61 -9.85 14.91
CA LEU A 319 21.15 -9.87 14.97
C LEU A 319 20.69 -10.85 16.05
N HIS A 320 19.64 -10.49 16.76
CA HIS A 320 19.01 -11.29 17.81
C HIS A 320 17.55 -11.51 17.50
N ASN A 321 17.10 -12.75 17.62
CA ASN A 321 15.70 -13.11 17.48
C ASN A 321 15.03 -13.11 18.86
N ASN A 322 14.13 -12.15 19.08
CA ASN A 322 13.36 -11.98 20.33
C ASN A 322 12.05 -12.79 20.33
N SER A 323 11.78 -13.59 19.29
CA SER A 323 10.59 -14.45 19.26
C SER A 323 10.83 -15.78 19.98
N ASP A 324 9.76 -16.36 20.52
CA ASP A 324 9.76 -17.69 21.13
C ASP A 324 9.96 -18.84 20.11
N GLN A 325 10.22 -18.52 18.84
CA GLN A 325 10.39 -19.49 17.77
C GLN A 325 11.88 -19.69 17.44
N VAL A 326 12.33 -20.94 17.62
CA VAL A 326 13.74 -21.33 17.48
C VAL A 326 14.17 -21.34 16.01
N CYS A 327 15.25 -20.62 15.69
CA CYS A 327 15.88 -20.66 14.38
C CYS A 327 16.61 -22.01 14.16
N LEU A 328 16.09 -22.84 13.26
CA LEU A 328 16.71 -24.10 12.85
C LEU A 328 17.72 -23.87 11.72
N SER A 329 18.87 -23.25 12.01
CA SER A 329 19.89 -23.03 10.99
C SER A 329 21.28 -23.56 11.32
N ASP A 330 21.54 -24.07 12.52
CA ASP A 330 22.72 -24.91 12.72
C ASP A 330 22.62 -25.79 13.97
N ARG A 331 23.45 -26.83 14.08
CA ARG A 331 23.46 -27.81 15.20
C ARG A 331 23.76 -27.24 16.61
N ARG A 332 23.62 -25.93 16.82
CA ARG A 332 23.68 -25.25 18.12
C ARG A 332 22.52 -24.28 18.22
N HIS A 333 21.72 -24.45 19.27
CA HIS A 333 20.54 -23.65 19.55
C HIS A 333 21.01 -22.27 20.03
N THR A 334 21.04 -21.27 19.16
CA THR A 334 21.43 -19.90 19.56
C THR A 334 20.51 -18.88 18.89
N ASN A 335 19.95 -17.97 19.68
CA ASN A 335 19.05 -16.90 19.23
C ASN A 335 19.77 -15.70 18.59
N SER A 336 21.09 -15.80 18.38
CA SER A 336 21.94 -14.74 17.87
C SER A 336 22.67 -15.17 16.59
N PHE A 337 22.63 -14.34 15.55
CA PHE A 337 23.33 -14.54 14.28
C PHE A 337 24.26 -13.37 13.99
N THR A 338 25.51 -13.64 13.62
CA THR A 338 26.50 -12.60 13.27
C THR A 338 26.77 -12.63 11.76
N ALA A 339 26.43 -11.56 11.05
CA ALA A 339 26.71 -11.39 9.63
C ALA A 339 28.01 -10.57 9.44
N GLN A 340 28.95 -11.06 8.63
CA GLN A 340 30.21 -10.36 8.33
C GLN A 340 30.10 -9.52 7.04
N HIS A 341 30.82 -8.39 6.97
CA HIS A 341 30.75 -7.35 5.95
C HIS A 341 31.08 -7.82 4.53
N ALA A 342 31.88 -8.87 4.37
CA ALA A 342 32.15 -9.49 3.06
C ALA A 342 30.88 -10.02 2.37
N PHE A 343 29.80 -10.29 3.10
CA PHE A 343 28.51 -10.69 2.55
C PHE A 343 27.59 -9.52 2.15
N ILE A 344 27.76 -8.34 2.74
CA ILE A 344 26.85 -7.20 2.58
C ILE A 344 27.08 -6.49 1.23
N ASN A 345 28.34 -6.38 0.79
CA ASN A 345 28.69 -5.70 -0.45
C ASN A 345 28.63 -6.58 -1.72
N SER A 346 28.37 -7.89 -1.57
CA SER A 346 28.30 -8.83 -2.69
C SER A 346 26.88 -9.03 -3.23
N ALA A 347 25.86 -8.46 -2.58
CA ALA A 347 24.46 -8.62 -2.94
C ALA A 347 23.94 -7.36 -3.67
N HIS A 348 24.02 -7.37 -5.00
CA HIS A 348 23.51 -6.29 -5.85
C HIS A 348 22.01 -6.43 -6.17
N SER A 349 21.38 -7.56 -5.82
CA SER A 349 19.95 -7.82 -6.07
C SER A 349 19.16 -8.19 -4.80
N PRO A 350 17.90 -7.74 -4.64
CA PRO A 350 16.99 -8.19 -3.57
C PRO A 350 16.80 -9.72 -3.51
N ASN A 351 17.02 -10.44 -4.62
CA ASN A 351 16.93 -11.90 -4.66
C ASN A 351 18.18 -12.62 -4.10
N GLU A 352 19.33 -11.94 -4.03
CA GLU A 352 20.53 -12.46 -3.36
C GLU A 352 20.39 -12.37 -1.85
N TRP A 353 19.77 -11.30 -1.35
CA TRP A 353 19.35 -11.19 0.05
C TRP A 353 18.35 -12.28 0.45
N ARG A 354 17.38 -12.61 -0.42
CA ARG A 354 16.47 -13.76 -0.24
C ARG A 354 17.23 -15.10 -0.18
N SER A 355 18.24 -15.27 -1.03
CA SER A 355 19.01 -16.53 -1.04
C SER A 355 19.95 -16.68 0.16
N ALA A 356 20.45 -15.58 0.72
CA ALA A 356 21.20 -15.59 1.99
C ALA A 356 20.29 -15.83 3.21
N THR A 357 19.03 -15.37 3.14
CA THR A 357 17.99 -15.65 4.15
C THR A 357 17.28 -16.99 3.94
N LYS A 358 17.63 -17.79 2.93
CA LYS A 358 17.10 -19.16 2.74
C LYS A 358 17.41 -20.12 3.90
N SER A 359 18.42 -19.83 4.72
CA SER A 359 18.63 -20.56 5.98
C SER A 359 17.57 -20.23 7.05
N CYS A 360 16.82 -19.13 6.88
CA CYS A 360 15.63 -18.77 7.67
C CYS A 360 14.30 -19.03 6.90
N GLU A 361 14.34 -19.32 5.60
CA GLU A 361 13.17 -19.49 4.72
C GLU A 361 12.58 -20.91 4.75
N VAL A 362 12.78 -21.67 5.85
CA VAL A 362 12.09 -22.95 6.06
C VAL A 362 10.68 -22.75 6.66
N GLN A 363 10.27 -21.54 7.04
CA GLN A 363 8.93 -21.30 7.62
C GLN A 363 8.00 -20.38 6.81
N TRP A 364 8.42 -19.78 5.70
CA TRP A 364 7.54 -18.88 4.92
C TRP A 364 6.62 -19.59 3.90
N SER A 365 6.73 -20.92 3.74
CA SER A 365 5.91 -21.70 2.79
C SER A 365 4.73 -22.47 3.41
N LYS A 366 4.28 -22.16 4.63
CA LYS A 366 3.14 -22.85 5.26
C LYS A 366 1.96 -21.97 5.71
N MET A 367 1.92 -20.70 5.32
CA MET A 367 0.75 -19.83 5.49
C MET A 367 0.37 -19.19 4.16
N SER A 368 -0.07 -20.02 3.23
CA SER A 368 -0.90 -19.63 2.08
C SER A 368 -1.59 -20.90 1.56
N ILE A 369 -2.57 -21.38 2.34
CA ILE A 369 -3.81 -22.05 1.90
C ILE A 369 -4.90 -21.48 2.79
#